data_AF-A0AAD8CI05-F1
#
_entry.id   AF-A0AAD8CI05-F1
#
_cell.length_a   1.000
_cell.length_b   1.000
_cell.length_c   1.000
_cell.angle_alpha   90.00
_cell.angle_beta   90.00
_cell.angle_gamma   90.00
#
_symmetry.space_group_name_H-M   'P 1'
#
loop_
_entity.id
_entity.type
_entity.pdbx_description
1 polymer ?
#
loop_
_entity_poly.entity_id
_entity_poly.type
_entity_poly.pdbx_seq_one_letter_code
_entity_poly.pdbx_strand_id
1 'polypeptide(L)'
;MFGIRLKLCTFLCGIAVSGVGAVEVYTPEELHAVNGSDARLKCTFTSSAAIGVQASVSWNFRPLSGGIEESVFYYQEQPYIPTSGKFKGRAVWSGDIRRGDASITLRDLKFSDNGTYSCHVKNPPEDVHGQAGEMQLRVVTTVTHSEMKILLAAIGGAIALAIVLIVTVASIRACRQHRRQRTELEKNPQCYLHEETEDPSPEHRHEQKPQEEVQELKSLVEETCEEKVQVHVKSDS
;
A
#
# COMPACT_ATOMS: atom_id res chain seq x y z
N MET A 1 26.24 79.23 42.71
CA MET A 1 24.89 79.17 42.10
C MET A 1 25.08 79.64 40.67
N PHE A 2 25.04 78.80 39.65
CA PHE A 2 23.86 78.13 39.09
C PHE A 2 24.25 76.76 38.49
N GLY A 3 23.46 75.73 38.83
CA GLY A 3 23.70 74.35 38.41
C GLY A 3 23.27 74.09 36.96
N ILE A 4 24.11 73.35 36.23
CA ILE A 4 23.87 72.90 34.87
C ILE A 4 22.82 71.78 34.93
N ARG A 5 21.60 72.03 34.44
CA ARG A 5 20.57 70.99 34.31
C ARG A 5 20.84 70.17 33.05
N LEU A 6 21.46 69.02 33.22
CA LEU A 6 21.60 67.98 32.20
C LEU A 6 20.22 67.40 31.89
N LYS A 7 19.57 67.85 30.82
CA LYS A 7 18.34 67.23 30.32
C LYS A 7 18.71 65.98 29.53
N LEU A 8 18.61 64.82 30.17
CA LEU A 8 18.65 63.53 29.52
C LEU A 8 17.35 63.37 28.70
N CYS A 9 17.40 63.70 27.40
CA CYS A 9 16.32 63.38 26.48
C CYS A 9 16.33 61.88 26.22
N THR A 10 15.58 61.12 27.02
CA THR A 10 15.25 59.73 26.72
C THR A 10 14.36 59.68 25.48
N PHE A 11 14.98 59.43 24.32
CA PHE A 11 14.29 59.12 23.08
C PHE A 11 13.70 57.70 23.21
N LEU A 12 12.49 57.60 23.78
CA LEU A 12 11.68 56.39 23.68
C LEU A 12 11.17 56.31 22.24
N CYS A 13 11.99 55.70 21.36
CA CYS A 13 11.54 55.27 20.05
C CYS A 13 10.54 54.12 20.26
N GLY A 14 9.26 54.45 20.32
CA GLY A 14 8.20 53.44 20.34
C GLY A 14 8.29 52.65 19.04
N ILE A 15 8.71 51.39 19.13
CA ILE A 15 8.64 50.46 18.01
C ILE A 15 7.15 50.21 17.78
N ALA A 16 6.55 50.96 16.87
CA ALA A 16 5.26 50.60 16.30
C ALA A 16 5.51 49.32 15.49
N VAL A 17 5.20 48.17 16.08
CA VAL A 17 5.12 46.91 15.33
C VAL A 17 3.88 47.03 14.46
N SER A 18 4.02 47.62 13.28
CA SER A 18 3.04 47.46 12.21
C SER A 18 3.00 45.97 11.91
N GLY A 19 1.88 45.30 12.24
CA GLY A 19 1.67 43.89 11.93
C GLY A 19 1.92 43.67 10.46
N VAL A 20 2.96 42.90 10.13
CA VAL A 20 3.25 42.52 8.76
C VAL A 20 2.29 41.43 8.36
N GLY A 21 1.77 41.56 7.15
CA GLY A 21 1.64 40.38 6.32
C GLY A 21 0.47 39.56 6.70
N ALA A 22 0.56 38.31 7.17
CA ALA A 22 1.50 37.27 6.80
C ALA A 22 0.70 36.22 6.01
N VAL A 23 1.16 35.85 4.81
CA VAL A 23 0.65 34.70 4.07
C VAL A 23 1.45 33.46 4.47
N GLU A 24 0.77 32.38 4.85
CA GLU A 24 1.39 31.07 5.11
C GLU A 24 0.94 30.07 4.05
N VAL A 25 1.88 29.35 3.45
CA VAL A 25 1.62 28.41 2.35
C VAL A 25 1.85 26.97 2.83
N TYR A 26 0.93 26.10 2.45
CA TYR A 26 0.94 24.67 2.78
C TYR A 26 0.96 23.84 1.50
N THR A 27 2.03 23.07 1.33
CA THR A 27 2.22 22.09 0.26
C THR A 27 2.71 20.76 0.86
N PRO A 28 2.40 19.60 0.26
CA PRO A 28 3.04 18.36 0.64
C PRO A 28 4.54 18.42 0.31
N GLU A 29 5.38 17.78 1.13
CA GLU A 29 6.83 17.69 0.87
C GLU A 29 7.13 16.87 -0.39
N GLU A 30 6.36 15.81 -0.62
CA GLU A 30 6.55 14.89 -1.72
C GLU A 30 5.21 14.45 -2.33
N LEU A 31 5.18 14.28 -3.64
CA LEU A 31 4.05 13.79 -4.39
C LEU A 31 4.52 12.71 -5.37
N HIS A 32 3.98 11.50 -5.25
CA HIS A 32 4.21 10.41 -6.20
C HIS A 32 3.04 10.33 -7.16
N ALA A 33 3.33 10.31 -8.45
CA ALA A 33 2.31 10.21 -9.48
C ALA A 33 2.78 9.34 -10.64
N VAL A 34 1.84 8.76 -11.37
CA VAL A 34 2.13 7.76 -12.39
C VAL A 34 2.41 8.44 -13.74
N ASN A 35 3.38 7.92 -14.50
CA ASN A 35 3.65 8.39 -15.87
C ASN A 35 2.39 8.29 -16.77
N GLY A 36 2.07 9.36 -17.49
CA GLY A 36 0.88 9.50 -18.33
C GLY A 36 -0.41 9.84 -17.59
N SER A 37 -0.38 9.91 -16.24
CA SER A 37 -1.53 10.36 -15.45
C SER A 37 -1.53 11.89 -15.25
N ASP A 38 -2.65 12.41 -14.76
CA ASP A 38 -2.76 13.79 -14.31
C ASP A 38 -2.51 13.87 -12.80
N ALA A 39 -1.76 14.87 -12.35
CA ALA A 39 -1.54 15.10 -10.92
C ALA A 39 -1.92 16.52 -10.51
N ARG A 40 -2.59 16.62 -9.36
CA ARG A 40 -2.89 17.92 -8.73
C ARG A 40 -1.75 18.31 -7.81
N LEU A 41 -1.03 19.36 -8.19
CA LEU A 41 -0.02 20.00 -7.34
C LEU A 41 -0.76 20.85 -6.31
N LYS A 42 -0.98 20.28 -5.12
CA LYS A 42 -1.74 20.92 -4.06
C LYS A 42 -0.93 22.04 -3.41
N CYS A 43 -1.49 23.25 -3.41
CA CYS A 43 -0.97 24.40 -2.68
C CYS A 43 -2.15 25.15 -2.07
N THR A 44 -2.19 25.24 -0.75
CA THR A 44 -3.21 25.99 -0.01
C THR A 44 -2.54 27.05 0.84
N PHE A 45 -3.23 28.13 1.16
CA PHE A 45 -2.64 29.20 1.95
C PHE A 45 -3.67 29.84 2.88
N THR A 46 -3.16 30.39 3.99
CA THR A 46 -3.89 31.27 4.90
C THR A 46 -3.26 32.67 4.81
N SER A 47 -4.07 33.69 5.09
CA SER A 47 -3.61 35.08 5.15
C SER A 47 -4.33 35.76 6.31
N SER A 48 -3.61 36.61 7.05
CA SER A 48 -4.24 37.50 8.04
C SER A 48 -5.04 38.64 7.39
N ALA A 49 -4.79 38.90 6.10
CA ALA A 49 -5.46 39.90 5.29
C ALA A 49 -6.62 39.29 4.50
N ALA A 50 -7.59 40.12 4.11
CA ALA A 50 -8.54 39.73 3.08
C ALA A 50 -7.81 39.51 1.75
N ILE A 51 -8.23 38.50 0.99
CA ILE A 51 -7.60 38.17 -0.31
C ILE A 51 -8.06 39.19 -1.35
N GLY A 52 -7.14 40.06 -1.77
CA GLY A 52 -7.41 41.15 -2.70
C GLY A 52 -7.41 40.71 -4.17
N VAL A 53 -7.90 41.59 -5.05
CA VAL A 53 -7.86 41.36 -6.51
C VAL A 53 -6.44 41.25 -7.07
N GLN A 54 -5.48 41.91 -6.40
CA GLN A 54 -4.06 41.88 -6.74
C GLN A 54 -3.34 40.62 -6.24
N ALA A 55 -4.06 39.72 -5.54
CA ALA A 55 -3.48 38.45 -5.11
C ALA A 55 -3.03 37.65 -6.33
N SER A 56 -1.84 37.07 -6.24
CA SER A 56 -1.23 36.31 -7.33
C SER A 56 -0.61 35.02 -6.86
N VAL A 57 -0.56 34.06 -7.77
CA VAL A 57 0.06 32.76 -7.58
C VAL A 57 1.06 32.53 -8.71
N SER A 58 2.29 32.16 -8.38
CA SER A 58 3.27 31.68 -9.35
C SER A 58 3.73 30.28 -8.99
N TRP A 59 3.62 29.37 -9.96
CA TRP A 59 4.22 28.04 -9.90
C TRP A 59 5.48 28.01 -10.74
N ASN A 60 6.55 27.53 -10.13
CA ASN A 60 7.84 27.35 -10.77
C ASN A 60 8.32 25.90 -10.62
N PHE A 61 9.22 25.50 -11.51
CA PHE A 61 9.79 24.16 -11.56
C PHE A 61 11.32 24.24 -11.58
N ARG A 62 11.95 23.38 -10.79
CA ARG A 62 13.40 23.14 -10.80
C ARG A 62 13.70 21.65 -11.05
N PRO A 63 14.50 21.31 -12.07
CA PRO A 63 14.93 19.93 -12.31
C PRO A 63 15.73 19.33 -11.15
N LEU A 64 15.63 18.01 -10.95
CA LEU A 64 16.45 17.27 -9.96
C LEU A 64 17.96 17.40 -10.20
N SER A 65 18.38 17.53 -11.46
CA SER A 65 19.78 17.72 -11.85
C SER A 65 20.36 19.07 -11.42
N GLY A 66 19.54 19.96 -10.85
CA GLY A 66 19.83 21.38 -10.77
C GLY A 66 19.65 22.08 -12.12
N GLY A 67 19.64 23.41 -12.10
CA GLY A 67 19.46 24.24 -13.30
C GLY A 67 18.67 25.52 -13.05
N ILE A 68 18.32 26.19 -14.14
CA ILE A 68 17.49 27.40 -14.13
C ILE A 68 16.05 27.01 -13.78
N GLU A 69 15.42 27.82 -12.95
CA GLU A 69 14.01 27.70 -12.62
C GLU A 69 13.12 28.06 -13.82
N GLU A 70 12.14 27.21 -14.14
CA GLU A 70 11.20 27.39 -15.24
C GLU A 70 9.82 27.76 -14.70
N SER A 71 9.15 28.74 -15.33
CA SER A 71 7.76 29.05 -14.98
C SER A 71 6.81 27.96 -15.47
N VAL A 72 5.96 27.47 -14.56
CA VAL A 72 4.95 26.43 -14.83
C VAL A 72 3.59 27.05 -15.06
N PHE A 73 3.20 28.01 -14.21
CA PHE A 73 1.87 28.61 -14.24
C PHE A 73 1.87 29.96 -13.50
N TYR A 74 1.00 30.88 -13.94
CA TYR A 74 0.77 32.14 -13.24
C TYR A 74 -0.71 32.48 -13.18
N TYR A 75 -1.16 33.03 -12.05
CA TYR A 75 -2.52 33.51 -11.87
C TYR A 75 -2.48 34.92 -11.25
N GLN A 76 -3.26 35.83 -11.81
CA GLN A 76 -3.60 37.12 -11.22
C GLN A 76 -4.91 37.60 -11.83
N GLU A 77 -5.96 37.71 -11.04
CA GLU A 77 -7.38 37.93 -11.45
C GLU A 77 -7.95 36.83 -12.36
N GLN A 78 -7.15 36.33 -13.29
CA GLN A 78 -7.41 35.24 -14.21
C GLN A 78 -6.15 34.37 -14.40
N PRO A 79 -6.29 33.14 -14.92
CA PRO A 79 -5.16 32.24 -15.14
C PRO A 79 -4.39 32.54 -16.43
N TYR A 80 -3.09 32.83 -16.32
CA TYR A 80 -2.19 33.03 -17.47
C TYR A 80 -1.67 31.67 -17.96
N ILE A 81 -2.23 31.22 -19.09
CA ILE A 81 -1.86 29.93 -19.68
C ILE A 81 -0.46 30.03 -20.31
N PRO A 82 0.47 29.10 -19.99
CA PRO A 82 1.79 29.08 -20.62
C PRO A 82 1.69 28.95 -22.15
N THR A 83 2.33 29.85 -22.89
CA THR A 83 2.30 29.91 -24.36
C THR A 83 3.45 29.15 -25.03
N SER A 84 4.47 28.79 -24.27
CA SER A 84 5.69 28.08 -24.70
C SER A 84 6.23 27.17 -23.58
N GLY A 85 7.26 26.38 -23.90
CA GLY A 85 7.91 25.49 -22.93
C GLY A 85 7.17 24.18 -22.69
N LYS A 86 7.74 23.31 -21.85
CA LYS A 86 7.25 21.94 -21.65
C LYS A 86 5.92 21.84 -20.90
N PHE A 87 5.48 22.91 -20.24
CA PHE A 87 4.23 22.95 -19.48
C PHE A 87 3.04 23.49 -20.29
N LYS A 88 3.29 23.99 -21.51
CA LYS A 88 2.25 24.47 -22.43
C LYS A 88 1.14 23.44 -22.62
N GLY A 89 -0.09 23.86 -22.36
CA GLY A 89 -1.29 23.02 -22.52
C GLY A 89 -1.45 21.89 -21.50
N ARG A 90 -0.49 21.73 -20.57
CA ARG A 90 -0.50 20.67 -19.54
C ARG A 90 -0.77 21.21 -18.14
N ALA A 91 -0.26 22.40 -17.80
CA ALA A 91 -0.54 23.05 -16.53
C ALA A 91 -1.87 23.81 -16.59
N VAL A 92 -2.82 23.46 -15.73
CA VAL A 92 -4.18 23.99 -15.70
C VAL A 92 -4.54 24.44 -14.29
N TRP A 93 -5.21 25.59 -14.18
CA TRP A 93 -5.73 26.07 -12.89
C TRP A 93 -6.75 25.09 -12.32
N SER A 94 -6.58 24.70 -11.06
CA SER A 94 -7.47 23.75 -10.37
C SER A 94 -7.84 24.20 -8.94
N GLY A 95 -7.51 25.44 -8.60
CA GLY A 95 -7.71 26.04 -7.28
C GLY A 95 -8.88 27.02 -7.24
N ASP A 96 -9.05 27.63 -6.08
CA ASP A 96 -9.94 28.76 -5.83
C ASP A 96 -9.22 29.72 -4.90
N ILE A 97 -8.61 30.76 -5.49
CA ILE A 97 -7.74 31.68 -4.77
C ILE A 97 -8.49 32.39 -3.63
N ARG A 98 -9.79 32.67 -3.79
CA ARG A 98 -10.60 33.34 -2.76
C ARG A 98 -10.86 32.44 -1.55
N ARG A 99 -10.70 31.13 -1.71
CA ARG A 99 -10.82 30.13 -0.65
C ARG A 99 -9.46 29.64 -0.14
N GLY A 100 -8.37 30.34 -0.49
CA GLY A 100 -7.03 29.95 -0.08
C GLY A 100 -6.49 28.74 -0.82
N ASP A 101 -6.97 28.43 -2.03
CA ASP A 101 -6.49 27.30 -2.82
C ASP A 101 -5.79 27.78 -4.10
N ALA A 102 -4.47 27.59 -4.14
CA ALA A 102 -3.55 27.99 -5.20
C ALA A 102 -3.12 26.81 -6.09
N SER A 103 -3.84 25.69 -6.06
CA SER A 103 -3.43 24.44 -6.70
C SER A 103 -3.58 24.45 -8.22
N ILE A 104 -2.68 23.74 -8.91
CA ILE A 104 -2.77 23.47 -10.34
C ILE A 104 -2.86 21.96 -10.61
N THR A 105 -3.41 21.58 -11.76
CA THR A 105 -3.32 20.23 -12.29
C THR A 105 -2.31 20.21 -13.42
N LEU A 106 -1.29 19.36 -13.30
CA LEU A 106 -0.34 19.06 -14.37
C LEU A 106 -0.78 17.77 -15.06
N ARG A 107 -1.14 17.90 -16.33
CA ARG A 107 -1.65 16.80 -17.16
C ARG A 107 -0.54 16.04 -17.89
N ASP A 108 -0.84 14.80 -18.26
CA ASP A 108 0.05 13.94 -19.07
C ASP A 108 1.49 13.97 -18.52
N LEU A 109 1.64 13.50 -17.28
CA LEU A 109 2.92 13.51 -16.58
C LEU A 109 3.98 12.69 -17.32
N LYS A 110 5.20 13.19 -17.34
CA LYS A 110 6.36 12.55 -17.97
C LYS A 110 7.47 12.38 -16.95
N PHE A 111 8.35 11.41 -17.15
CA PHE A 111 9.55 11.29 -16.30
C PHE A 111 10.42 12.57 -16.30
N SER A 112 10.38 13.37 -17.36
CA SER A 112 11.05 14.68 -17.42
C SER A 112 10.43 15.77 -16.53
N ASP A 113 9.27 15.49 -15.92
CA ASP A 113 8.59 16.39 -14.99
C ASP A 113 9.01 16.15 -13.53
N ASN A 114 9.87 15.15 -13.27
CA ASN A 114 10.51 14.94 -11.97
C ASN A 114 11.32 16.18 -11.56
N GLY A 115 11.08 16.68 -10.36
CA GLY A 115 11.76 17.87 -9.85
C GLY A 115 11.02 18.52 -8.69
N THR A 116 11.53 19.68 -8.28
CA THR A 116 10.93 20.51 -7.23
C THR A 116 9.98 21.51 -7.86
N TYR A 117 8.76 21.58 -7.36
CA TYR A 117 7.77 22.57 -7.72
C TYR A 117 7.56 23.54 -6.56
N SER A 118 7.62 24.83 -6.85
CA SER A 118 7.50 25.89 -5.84
C SER A 118 6.26 26.73 -6.13
N CYS A 119 5.38 26.86 -5.14
CA CYS A 119 4.17 27.66 -5.16
C CYS A 119 4.40 28.93 -4.34
N HIS A 120 4.42 30.08 -4.99
CA HIS A 120 4.51 31.37 -4.31
C HIS A 120 3.16 32.07 -4.37
N VAL A 121 2.66 32.48 -3.22
CA VAL A 121 1.42 33.26 -3.09
C VAL A 121 1.75 34.65 -2.56
N LYS A 122 1.20 35.66 -3.20
CA LYS A 122 1.31 37.06 -2.77
C LYS A 122 -0.08 37.64 -2.58
N ASN A 123 -0.29 38.38 -1.49
CA ASN A 123 -1.53 39.10 -1.21
C ASN A 123 -1.22 40.58 -0.86
N PRO A 124 -0.88 41.42 -1.85
CA PRO A 124 -0.62 42.85 -1.61
C PRO A 124 -1.87 43.58 -1.11
N PRO A 125 -1.73 44.70 -0.37
CA PRO A 125 -0.47 45.39 -0.04
C PRO A 125 0.24 44.85 1.22
N GLU A 126 -0.47 44.07 2.05
CA GLU A 126 0.00 43.61 3.36
C GLU A 126 1.14 42.59 3.21
N ASP A 127 1.08 41.72 2.18
CA ASP A 127 2.05 40.67 1.90
C ASP A 127 2.71 40.82 0.52
N VAL A 128 3.85 41.52 0.48
CA VAL A 128 4.64 41.70 -0.75
C VAL A 128 5.76 40.68 -0.90
N HIS A 129 6.30 40.17 0.22
CA HIS A 129 7.41 39.21 0.18
C HIS A 129 6.96 37.84 -0.35
N GLY A 130 5.74 37.42 -0.01
CA GLY A 130 5.17 36.13 -0.42
C GLY A 130 5.91 34.95 0.22
N GLN A 131 5.18 34.00 0.79
CA GLN A 131 5.77 32.73 1.24
C GLN A 131 5.71 31.70 0.11
N ALA A 132 6.66 30.77 0.15
CA ALA A 132 6.80 29.72 -0.84
C ALA A 132 6.58 28.36 -0.18
N GLY A 133 5.70 27.55 -0.77
CA GLY A 133 5.65 26.11 -0.47
C GLY A 133 6.40 25.35 -1.55
N GLU A 134 7.29 24.44 -1.15
CA GLU A 134 7.99 23.54 -2.09
C GLU A 134 7.43 22.12 -1.98
N MET A 135 7.40 21.41 -3.10
CA MET A 135 7.11 19.97 -3.16
C MET A 135 8.05 19.27 -4.14
N GLN A 136 8.40 18.02 -3.85
CA GLN A 136 9.11 17.15 -4.79
C GLN A 136 8.12 16.24 -5.52
N LEU A 137 8.02 16.40 -6.85
CA LEU A 137 7.22 15.50 -7.69
C LEU A 137 8.09 14.33 -8.15
N ARG A 138 7.65 13.10 -7.83
CA ARG A 138 8.23 11.85 -8.33
C ARG A 138 7.28 11.15 -9.28
N VAL A 139 7.70 11.01 -10.53
CA VAL A 139 6.94 10.29 -11.55
C VAL A 139 7.40 8.84 -11.59
N VAL A 140 6.49 7.92 -11.25
CA VAL A 140 6.73 6.47 -11.16
C VAL A 140 6.05 5.73 -12.31
N THR A 141 6.53 4.51 -12.59
CA THR A 141 5.87 3.60 -13.53
C THR A 141 4.62 2.99 -12.89
N THR A 142 3.58 2.73 -13.69
CA THR A 142 2.56 1.76 -13.27
C THR A 142 3.21 0.40 -13.10
N VAL A 143 3.30 -0.11 -11.88
CA VAL A 143 3.52 -1.55 -11.70
C VAL A 143 2.20 -2.19 -12.11
N THR A 144 2.19 -2.87 -13.25
CA THR A 144 0.94 -3.44 -13.73
C THR A 144 0.47 -4.46 -12.69
N HIS A 145 -0.82 -4.42 -12.33
CA HIS A 145 -1.42 -5.42 -11.44
C HIS A 145 -1.08 -6.86 -11.86
N SER A 146 -0.79 -7.07 -13.14
CA SER A 146 -0.33 -8.34 -13.73
C SER A 146 0.96 -8.87 -13.10
N GLU A 147 1.98 -8.04 -12.88
CA GLU A 147 3.27 -8.49 -12.32
C GLU A 147 3.13 -8.95 -10.86
N MET A 148 2.35 -8.21 -10.07
CA MET A 148 2.04 -8.58 -8.68
C MET A 148 1.20 -9.87 -8.62
N LYS A 149 0.22 -10.02 -9.52
CA LYS A 149 -0.59 -11.25 -9.61
C LYS A 149 0.22 -12.46 -10.06
N ILE A 150 1.14 -12.30 -11.02
CA ILE A 150 2.03 -13.37 -11.49
C ILE A 150 2.93 -13.84 -10.35
N LEU A 151 3.51 -12.91 -9.59
CA LEU A 151 4.35 -13.25 -8.44
C LEU A 151 3.56 -14.02 -7.36
N LEU A 152 2.34 -13.57 -7.04
CA LEU A 152 1.47 -14.26 -6.09
C LEU A 152 1.05 -15.66 -6.58
N ALA A 153 0.72 -15.79 -7.87
CA ALA A 153 0.36 -17.08 -8.46
C ALA A 153 1.55 -18.05 -8.44
N ALA A 154 2.76 -17.58 -8.74
CA ALA A 154 3.97 -18.40 -8.69
C ALA A 154 4.27 -18.90 -7.27
N ILE A 155 4.19 -18.02 -6.27
CA ILE A 155 4.39 -18.39 -4.85
C ILE A 155 3.31 -19.38 -4.40
N GLY A 156 2.04 -19.12 -4.72
CA GLY A 156 0.92 -20.01 -4.38
C GLY A 156 1.05 -21.40 -5.01
N GLY A 157 1.45 -21.47 -6.28
CA GLY A 157 1.69 -22.72 -6.99
C GLY A 157 2.81 -23.55 -6.38
N ALA A 158 3.93 -22.93 -6.02
CA ALA A 158 5.06 -23.61 -5.38
C ALA A 158 4.67 -24.20 -4.01
N ILE A 159 3.94 -23.43 -3.19
CA ILE A 159 3.46 -23.89 -1.88
C ILE A 159 2.49 -25.06 -2.04
N ALA A 160 1.54 -24.97 -2.96
CA ALA A 160 0.58 -26.05 -3.22
C ALA A 160 1.29 -27.35 -3.66
N LEU A 161 2.25 -27.25 -4.59
CA LEU A 161 3.05 -28.40 -5.02
C LEU A 161 3.84 -29.04 -3.88
N ALA A 162 4.47 -28.22 -3.02
CA ALA A 162 5.19 -28.74 -1.85
C ALA A 162 4.26 -29.49 -0.89
N ILE A 163 3.06 -28.97 -0.62
CA ILE A 163 2.07 -29.63 0.24
C ILE A 163 1.64 -30.98 -0.36
N VAL A 164 1.36 -31.04 -1.67
CA VAL A 164 1.00 -32.28 -2.35
C VAL A 164 2.13 -33.31 -2.26
N LEU A 165 3.38 -32.90 -2.45
CA LEU A 165 4.55 -33.78 -2.31
C LEU A 165 4.72 -34.29 -0.87
N ILE A 166 4.50 -33.44 0.13
CA ILE A 166 4.57 -33.86 1.54
C ILE A 166 3.49 -34.89 1.87
N VAL A 167 2.24 -34.63 1.45
CA VAL A 167 1.11 -35.54 1.67
C VAL A 167 1.34 -36.89 0.99
N THR A 168 1.73 -36.89 -0.29
CA THR A 168 2.01 -38.13 -1.04
C THR A 168 3.13 -38.94 -0.39
N VAL A 169 4.23 -38.31 0.02
CA VAL A 169 5.33 -38.98 0.73
C VAL A 169 4.87 -39.51 2.09
N ALA A 170 4.09 -38.74 2.85
CA ALA A 170 3.54 -39.18 4.14
C ALA A 170 2.62 -40.38 3.98
N SER A 171 1.72 -40.37 3.00
CA SER A 171 0.85 -41.51 2.65
C SER A 171 1.68 -42.73 2.25
N ILE A 172 2.71 -42.59 1.42
CA ILE A 172 3.60 -43.70 1.05
C ILE A 172 4.31 -44.26 2.28
N ARG A 173 4.83 -43.41 3.17
CA ARG A 173 5.49 -43.85 4.42
C ARG A 173 4.51 -44.57 5.34
N ALA A 174 3.32 -44.03 5.54
CA ALA A 174 2.26 -44.64 6.34
C ALA A 174 1.83 -45.99 5.75
N CYS A 175 1.60 -46.07 4.43
CA CYS A 175 1.30 -47.33 3.75
C CYS A 175 2.43 -48.35 3.86
N ARG A 176 3.69 -47.93 3.70
CA ARG A 176 4.86 -48.81 3.87
C ARG A 176 5.00 -49.30 5.31
N GLN A 177 4.77 -48.42 6.28
CA GLN A 177 4.81 -48.77 7.70
C GLN A 177 3.69 -49.74 8.07
N HIS A 178 2.47 -49.48 7.60
CA HIS A 178 1.33 -50.38 7.80
C HIS A 178 1.56 -51.75 7.11
N ARG A 179 2.10 -51.76 5.88
CA ARG A 179 2.50 -53.01 5.21
C ARG A 179 3.57 -53.76 6.00
N ARG A 180 4.60 -53.09 6.52
CA ARG A 180 5.62 -53.71 7.38
C ARG A 180 4.99 -54.36 8.62
N GLN A 181 4.06 -53.67 9.28
CA GLN A 181 3.32 -54.24 10.43
C GLN A 181 2.48 -55.46 10.02
N ARG A 182 1.82 -55.43 8.85
CA ARG A 182 1.07 -56.58 8.32
C ARG A 182 1.99 -57.77 8.02
N THR A 183 3.18 -57.53 7.47
CA THR A 183 4.18 -58.58 7.19
C THR A 183 4.75 -59.18 8.47
N GLU A 184 4.92 -58.41 9.54
CA GLU A 184 5.32 -58.94 10.86
C GLU A 184 4.21 -59.80 11.49
N LEU A 185 2.93 -59.46 11.28
CA LEU A 185 1.79 -60.24 11.75
C LEU A 185 1.62 -61.57 10.98
N GLU A 186 2.00 -61.60 9.71
CA GLU A 186 1.95 -62.80 8.85
C GLU A 186 3.12 -63.77 9.11
N LYS A 187 4.25 -63.27 9.64
CA LYS A 187 5.50 -64.05 9.81
C LYS A 187 5.62 -64.75 11.19
N ASN A 188 4.67 -64.55 12.10
CA ASN A 188 4.59 -65.29 13.36
C ASN A 188 3.23 -66.03 13.50
N PRO A 189 3.07 -67.23 12.91
CA PRO A 189 1.82 -68.00 12.98
C PRO A 189 1.60 -68.74 14.30
N GLN A 190 2.46 -68.59 15.30
CA GLN A 190 2.46 -69.46 16.47
C GLN A 190 1.94 -68.71 17.71
N CYS A 191 0.64 -68.87 18.00
CA CYS A 191 0.04 -68.99 19.35
C CYS A 191 -1.50 -68.94 19.29
N TYR A 192 -2.15 -69.77 18.47
CA TYR A 192 -3.56 -70.13 18.68
C TYR A 192 -3.76 -71.60 18.35
N LEU A 193 -3.28 -72.47 19.23
CA LEU A 193 -3.89 -73.79 19.39
C LEU A 193 -4.16 -73.95 20.89
N HIS A 194 -5.26 -73.35 21.35
CA HIS A 194 -5.86 -73.76 22.61
C HIS A 194 -6.95 -74.77 22.25
N GLU A 195 -6.62 -76.03 22.50
CA GLU A 195 -7.53 -77.16 22.51
C GLU A 195 -8.60 -76.93 23.59
N GLU A 196 -9.85 -77.14 23.21
CA GLU A 196 -11.05 -76.90 24.01
C GLU A 196 -11.38 -78.18 24.79
N THR A 197 -11.49 -78.12 26.13
CA THR A 197 -12.40 -78.98 26.90
C THR A 197 -12.59 -78.52 28.36
N GLU A 198 -13.87 -78.41 28.72
CA GLU A 198 -14.55 -78.47 30.03
C GLU A 198 -14.63 -77.25 31.00
N ASP A 199 -15.91 -76.97 31.33
CA ASP A 199 -16.62 -75.96 32.18
C ASP A 199 -16.30 -76.11 33.71
N PRO A 200 -16.63 -75.18 34.67
CA PRO A 200 -17.87 -74.38 34.85
C PRO A 200 -17.73 -72.88 35.23
N SER A 201 -18.64 -72.04 34.68
CA SER A 201 -19.61 -71.10 35.34
C SER A 201 -19.21 -70.21 36.56
N PRO A 202 -19.92 -69.09 36.92
CA PRO A 202 -20.52 -67.99 36.14
C PRO A 202 -20.17 -66.57 36.70
N GLU A 203 -20.81 -65.53 36.12
CA GLU A 203 -21.02 -64.16 36.65
C GLU A 203 -19.84 -63.16 36.52
N HIS A 204 -19.97 -61.91 36.03
CA HIS A 204 -21.12 -61.00 36.00
C HIS A 204 -20.87 -59.81 35.03
N ARG A 205 -21.91 -59.43 34.28
CA ARG A 205 -22.42 -58.05 34.04
C ARG A 205 -21.71 -57.06 33.08
N HIS A 206 -22.48 -56.74 32.01
CA HIS A 206 -22.67 -55.50 31.21
C HIS A 206 -21.41 -54.71 30.74
N GLU A 207 -21.29 -54.24 29.50
CA GLU A 207 -22.28 -53.55 28.67
C GLU A 207 -21.73 -53.48 27.23
N GLN A 208 -22.58 -53.73 26.23
CA GLN A 208 -22.20 -53.85 24.83
C GLN A 208 -23.08 -52.90 24.01
N LYS A 209 -22.45 -51.96 23.28
CA LYS A 209 -22.82 -51.32 21.99
C LYS A 209 -22.24 -49.88 21.98
N PRO A 210 -21.38 -49.52 21.00
CA PRO A 210 -21.71 -49.50 19.58
C PRO A 210 -20.64 -50.16 18.68
N GLN A 211 -20.89 -51.40 18.25
CA GLN A 211 -20.12 -52.07 17.19
C GLN A 211 -20.80 -52.05 15.81
N GLU A 212 -22.03 -51.54 15.68
CA GLU A 212 -22.73 -51.49 14.38
C GLU A 212 -22.33 -50.28 13.52
N GLU A 213 -22.09 -49.09 14.10
CA GLU A 213 -21.74 -47.89 13.34
C GLU A 213 -20.32 -47.95 12.73
N VAL A 214 -19.41 -48.68 13.40
CA VAL A 214 -18.03 -48.90 12.95
C VAL A 214 -17.95 -49.92 11.80
N GLN A 215 -18.95 -50.80 11.67
CA GLN A 215 -18.99 -51.81 10.62
C GLN A 215 -19.46 -51.19 9.28
N GLU A 216 -20.46 -50.29 9.32
CA GLU A 216 -20.92 -49.55 8.13
C GLU A 216 -19.86 -48.56 7.60
N LEU A 217 -19.13 -47.89 8.50
CA LEU A 217 -18.04 -46.99 8.11
C LEU A 217 -16.84 -47.75 7.50
N LYS A 218 -16.62 -49.01 7.89
CA LYS A 218 -15.57 -49.86 7.31
C LYS A 218 -15.93 -50.34 5.92
N SER A 219 -17.18 -50.74 5.67
CA SER A 219 -17.62 -51.13 4.33
C SER A 219 -17.58 -49.97 3.33
N LEU A 220 -17.93 -48.75 3.75
CA LEU A 220 -17.83 -47.54 2.91
C LEU A 220 -16.38 -47.18 2.53
N VAL A 221 -15.42 -47.41 3.43
CA VAL A 221 -13.98 -47.17 3.18
C VAL A 221 -13.39 -48.25 2.28
N GLU A 222 -13.91 -49.48 2.33
CA GLU A 222 -13.48 -50.61 1.51
C GLU A 222 -13.98 -50.50 0.06
N GLU A 223 -15.23 -50.05 -0.16
CA GLU A 223 -15.76 -49.73 -1.49
C GLU A 223 -14.99 -48.59 -2.18
N THR A 224 -14.64 -47.53 -1.45
CA THR A 224 -13.90 -46.38 -2.00
C THR A 224 -12.46 -46.75 -2.43
N CYS A 225 -11.90 -47.82 -1.86
CA CYS A 225 -10.58 -48.33 -2.23
C CYS A 225 -10.59 -49.16 -3.52
N GLU A 226 -11.66 -49.94 -3.78
CA GLU A 226 -11.78 -50.70 -5.02
C GLU A 226 -12.10 -49.82 -6.24
N GLU A 227 -12.90 -48.77 -6.07
CA GLU A 227 -13.26 -47.85 -7.18
C GLU A 227 -12.02 -47.07 -7.70
N LYS A 228 -11.11 -46.65 -6.82
CA LYS A 228 -9.86 -45.97 -7.22
C LYS A 228 -8.81 -46.89 -7.86
N VAL A 229 -8.93 -48.20 -7.65
CA VAL A 229 -8.04 -49.18 -8.30
C VAL A 229 -8.51 -49.44 -9.74
N GLN A 230 -9.82 -49.44 -10.03
CA GLN A 230 -10.33 -49.66 -11.40
C GLN A 230 -10.16 -48.44 -12.33
N VAL A 231 -10.24 -47.20 -11.82
CA VAL A 231 -10.05 -46.00 -12.66
C VAL A 231 -8.62 -45.91 -13.23
N HIS A 232 -7.63 -46.51 -12.56
CA HIS A 232 -6.24 -46.52 -13.02
C HIS A 232 -5.93 -47.59 -14.08
N VAL A 233 -6.85 -48.53 -14.35
CA VAL A 233 -6.64 -49.61 -15.32
C VAL A 233 -7.22 -49.27 -16.71
N LYS A 234 -8.14 -48.30 -16.83
CA LYS A 234 -8.84 -48.00 -18.09
C LYS A 234 -8.24 -46.86 -18.93
N SER A 235 -7.15 -46.24 -18.49
CA SER A 235 -6.48 -45.14 -19.21
C SER A 235 -5.23 -45.54 -19.99
N ASP A 236 -4.85 -46.82 -19.98
CA ASP A 236 -3.70 -47.38 -20.73
C ASP A 236 -4.13 -48.48 -21.74
N SER A 237 -5.24 -48.27 -22.45
CA SER A 237 -5.58 -48.97 -23.71
C SER A 237 -6.18 -48.03 -24.72
#